data_AF-A0A435ED51-F1
#
_entry.id   AF-A0A435ED51-F1
#
_cell.length_a   1.000
_cell.length_b   1.000
_cell.length_c   1.000
_cell.angle_alpha   90.00
_cell.angle_beta   90.00
_cell.angle_gamma   90.00
#
_symmetry.space_group_name_H-M   'P 1'
#
loop_
_entity.id
_entity.type
_entity.pdbx_description
1 polymer ?
#
loop_
_entity_poly.entity_id
_entity_poly.type
_entity_poly.pdbx_seq_one_letter_code
_entity_poly.pdbx_strand_id
1 'polypeptide(L)'
;TDGHPVPADGPAYSLLPAGLDLEARATGPAGRRWLTKLWVVFLMTLTAVTDRCGWTIGGFDPKVYKREVASNSDFRKFDDGLKMTIDVDADVLQRIENRLKQAEQAGICTYGLHRQKSALMTCLVASPLQRDHLHFIDGAAGGYAMAAASLKAKVPV
;
A
#
# COMPACT_ATOMS: atom_id res chain seq x y z
N THR A 1 9.62 7.81 11.55
CA THR A 1 8.32 7.53 10.92
C THR A 1 7.66 6.37 11.65
N ASP A 2 6.33 6.30 11.71
CA ASP A 2 5.60 5.23 12.44
C ASP A 2 5.65 3.85 11.76
N GLY A 3 6.45 3.72 10.68
CA GLY A 3 6.61 2.50 9.91
C GLY A 3 5.41 2.17 9.01
N HIS A 4 4.40 3.05 8.94
CA HIS A 4 3.21 2.85 8.12
C HIS A 4 3.55 3.06 6.63
N PRO A 5 3.31 2.07 5.75
CA PRO A 5 3.65 2.17 4.33
C PRO A 5 2.72 3.11 3.55
N VAL A 6 1.60 3.50 4.15
CA VAL A 6 0.67 4.50 3.62
C VAL A 6 0.74 5.76 4.51
N PRO A 7 0.82 6.98 3.97
CA PRO A 7 0.77 8.19 4.79
C PRO A 7 -0.56 8.28 5.57
N ALA A 8 -0.54 8.90 6.75
CA ALA A 8 -1.74 9.06 7.58
C ALA A 8 -2.85 9.88 6.89
N ASP A 9 -2.47 10.84 6.04
CA ASP A 9 -3.39 11.63 5.21
C ASP A 9 -3.65 10.96 3.85
N GLY A 10 -3.38 9.66 3.72
CA GLY A 10 -3.59 8.87 2.52
C GLY A 10 -2.59 9.15 1.38
N PRO A 11 -2.72 8.44 0.25
CA PRO A 11 -1.84 8.60 -0.90
C PRO A 11 -2.02 9.96 -1.58
N ALA A 12 -0.93 10.49 -2.13
CA ALA A 12 -0.96 11.73 -2.91
C ALA A 12 -1.62 11.51 -4.29
N TYR A 13 -2.31 12.54 -4.79
CA TYR A 13 -2.81 12.53 -6.16
C TYR A 13 -1.69 12.82 -7.15
N SER A 14 -1.61 12.04 -8.22
CA SER A 14 -0.82 12.38 -9.40
C SER A 14 -1.75 12.88 -10.50
N LEU A 15 -1.42 14.02 -11.10
CA LEU A 15 -2.17 14.60 -12.22
C LEU A 15 -2.04 13.76 -13.51
N LEU A 16 -0.97 12.96 -13.62
CA LEU A 16 -0.71 12.07 -14.73
C LEU A 16 -0.29 10.70 -14.18
N PRO A 17 -1.25 9.82 -13.85
CA PRO A 17 -0.91 8.50 -13.33
C PRO A 17 -0.25 7.67 -14.44
N ALA A 18 0.85 7.00 -14.11
CA ALA A 18 1.52 6.07 -15.03
C ALA A 18 0.58 4.96 -15.56
N GLY A 19 -0.53 4.69 -14.85
CA GLY A 19 -1.55 3.72 -15.22
C GLY A 19 -2.69 4.23 -16.11
N LEU A 20 -2.72 5.50 -16.54
CA LEU A 20 -3.86 6.08 -17.29
C LEU A 20 -4.20 5.28 -18.55
N ASP A 21 -3.17 4.83 -19.27
CA ASP A 21 -3.33 4.05 -20.49
C ASP A 21 -3.85 2.63 -20.23
N LEU A 22 -3.42 2.04 -19.11
CA LEU A 22 -3.89 0.73 -18.68
C LEU A 22 -5.37 0.81 -18.27
N GLU A 23 -5.72 1.84 -17.49
CA GLU A 23 -7.09 2.10 -17.03
C GLU A 23 -8.05 2.32 -18.21
N ALA A 24 -7.65 3.15 -19.17
CA ALA A 24 -8.47 3.40 -20.37
C ALA A 24 -8.64 2.16 -21.26
N ARG A 25 -7.67 1.24 -21.25
CA ARG A 25 -7.77 -0.05 -21.95
C ARG A 25 -8.68 -1.04 -21.20
N ALA A 26 -8.71 -0.99 -19.88
CA ALA A 26 -9.52 -1.87 -19.03
C ALA A 26 -11.01 -1.45 -19.03
N THR A 27 -11.28 -0.14 -19.05
CA THR A 27 -12.64 0.40 -18.90
C THR A 27 -13.29 0.85 -20.21
N GLY A 28 -12.49 1.20 -21.23
CA GLY A 28 -12.96 1.84 -22.45
C GLY A 28 -12.92 0.96 -23.71
N PRO A 29 -13.88 1.09 -24.64
CA PRO A 29 -13.84 0.41 -25.93
C PRO A 29 -12.69 0.92 -26.80
N ALA A 30 -12.13 0.05 -27.64
CA ALA A 30 -10.87 0.28 -28.36
C ALA A 30 -10.81 1.62 -29.14
N GLY A 31 -11.92 2.05 -29.75
CA GLY A 31 -12.00 3.28 -30.55
C GLY A 31 -12.23 4.59 -29.78
N ARG A 32 -12.58 4.54 -28.48
CA ARG A 32 -12.91 5.74 -27.67
C ARG A 32 -12.00 5.92 -26.45
N ARG A 33 -10.86 5.22 -26.40
CA ARG A 33 -9.93 5.27 -25.26
C ARG A 33 -9.48 6.69 -24.92
N TRP A 34 -9.35 7.58 -25.89
CA TRP A 34 -8.99 8.98 -25.64
C TRP A 34 -10.07 9.74 -24.85
N LEU A 35 -11.36 9.49 -25.11
CA LEU A 35 -12.47 10.04 -24.32
C LEU A 35 -12.44 9.47 -22.90
N THR A 36 -12.19 8.17 -22.76
CA THR A 36 -12.02 7.53 -21.45
C THR A 36 -10.87 8.15 -20.67
N LYS A 37 -9.72 8.40 -21.31
CA LYS A 37 -8.59 9.10 -20.68
C LYS A 37 -8.99 10.51 -20.21
N LEU A 38 -9.65 11.30 -21.06
CA LEU A 38 -10.11 12.64 -20.68
C LEU A 38 -11.09 12.60 -19.52
N TRP A 39 -12.00 11.63 -19.52
CA TRP A 39 -12.95 11.42 -18.44
C TRP A 39 -12.26 11.04 -17.11
N VAL A 40 -11.31 10.10 -17.14
CA VAL A 40 -10.52 9.72 -15.96
C VAL A 40 -9.72 10.91 -15.44
N VAL A 41 -9.04 11.66 -16.30
CA VAL A 41 -8.30 12.87 -15.90
C VAL A 41 -9.23 13.94 -15.32
N PHE A 42 -10.42 14.13 -15.89
CA PHE A 42 -11.44 15.03 -15.35
C PHE A 42 -11.86 14.61 -13.94
N LEU A 43 -12.20 13.33 -13.74
CA LEU A 43 -12.58 12.81 -12.41
C LEU A 43 -11.43 12.96 -11.40
N MET A 44 -10.19 12.63 -11.78
CA MET A 44 -9.02 12.79 -10.91
C MET A 44 -8.79 14.25 -10.52
N THR A 45 -8.95 15.17 -11.47
CA THR A 45 -8.81 16.61 -11.24
C THR A 45 -9.91 17.11 -10.31
N LEU A 46 -11.15 16.69 -10.52
CA LEU A 46 -12.28 17.02 -9.65
C LEU A 46 -12.05 16.52 -8.22
N THR A 47 -11.57 15.29 -8.04
CA THR A 47 -11.22 14.73 -6.73
C THR A 47 -10.07 15.50 -6.08
N ALA A 48 -9.04 15.88 -6.84
CA ALA A 48 -7.93 16.66 -6.30
C ALA A 48 -8.35 18.10 -5.88
N VAL A 49 -9.24 18.72 -6.64
CA VAL A 49 -9.79 20.05 -6.32
C VAL A 49 -10.68 19.97 -5.09
N THR A 50 -11.58 18.99 -5.01
CA THR A 50 -12.46 18.81 -3.84
C THR A 50 -11.69 18.53 -2.56
N ASP A 51 -10.63 17.73 -2.61
CA ASP A 51 -9.72 17.51 -1.47
C ASP A 51 -9.05 18.81 -1.02
N ARG A 52 -8.53 19.62 -1.97
CA ARG A 52 -7.90 20.91 -1.66
C ARG A 52 -8.87 21.94 -1.11
N CYS A 53 -10.07 22.02 -1.69
CA CYS A 53 -11.11 22.97 -1.29
C CYS A 53 -11.92 22.50 -0.06
N GLY A 54 -11.76 21.25 0.36
CA GLY A 54 -12.51 20.65 1.47
C GLY A 54 -13.99 20.47 1.18
N TRP A 55 -14.35 20.22 -0.09
CA TRP A 55 -15.74 20.07 -0.51
C TRP A 55 -16.17 18.60 -0.43
N THR A 56 -17.35 18.38 0.15
CA THR A 56 -18.02 17.07 0.13
C THR A 56 -18.99 17.00 -1.05
N ILE A 57 -18.95 15.93 -1.84
CA ILE A 57 -19.86 15.72 -2.97
C ILE A 57 -20.73 14.49 -2.69
N GLY A 58 -22.04 14.67 -2.57
CA GLY A 58 -22.99 13.54 -2.48
C GLY A 58 -22.71 12.56 -1.33
N GLY A 59 -22.17 13.06 -0.20
CA GLY A 59 -21.78 12.23 0.96
C GLY A 59 -20.33 11.70 0.91
N PHE A 60 -19.61 11.90 -0.19
CA PHE A 60 -18.19 11.58 -0.29
C PHE A 60 -17.34 12.74 0.27
N ASP A 61 -16.48 12.44 1.24
CA ASP A 61 -15.45 13.34 1.77
C ASP A 61 -14.06 12.77 1.43
N PRO A 62 -13.29 13.42 0.53
CA PRO A 62 -11.97 12.95 0.13
C PRO A 62 -10.97 12.81 1.28
N LYS A 63 -11.05 13.69 2.30
CA LYS A 63 -10.11 13.68 3.44
C LYS A 63 -10.41 12.52 4.38
N VAL A 64 -11.69 12.27 4.63
CA VAL A 64 -12.13 11.11 5.42
C VAL A 64 -11.74 9.83 4.69
N TYR A 65 -12.05 9.74 3.40
CA TYR A 65 -11.72 8.57 2.58
C TYR A 65 -10.21 8.25 2.61
N LYS A 66 -9.34 9.26 2.45
CA LYS A 66 -7.90 9.07 2.52
C LYS A 66 -7.39 8.54 3.86
N ARG A 67 -7.96 9.01 4.97
CA ARG A 67 -7.64 8.51 6.30
C ARG A 67 -8.13 7.08 6.50
N GLU A 68 -9.32 6.76 5.97
CA GLU A 68 -9.86 5.39 5.99
C GLU A 68 -8.96 4.42 5.22
N VAL A 69 -8.41 4.82 4.06
CA VAL A 69 -7.42 4.02 3.31
C VAL A 69 -6.20 3.68 4.19
N ALA A 70 -5.68 4.66 4.94
CA ALA A 70 -4.57 4.42 5.85
C ALA A 70 -4.97 3.52 7.02
N SER A 71 -6.10 3.80 7.70
CA SER A 71 -6.54 3.02 8.87
C SER A 71 -6.94 1.59 8.53
N ASN A 72 -7.44 1.36 7.31
CA ASN A 72 -7.89 0.06 6.85
C ASN A 72 -6.80 -0.69 6.06
N SER A 73 -5.54 -0.25 6.16
CA SER A 73 -4.38 -0.92 5.58
C SER A 73 -3.80 -1.97 6.53
N ASP A 74 -3.82 -3.22 6.11
CA ASP A 74 -3.20 -4.34 6.81
C ASP A 74 -1.72 -4.49 6.41
N PHE A 75 -0.86 -3.83 7.18
CA PHE A 75 0.59 -3.87 7.03
C PHE A 75 1.30 -4.67 8.15
N ARG A 76 0.55 -5.19 9.12
CA ARG A 76 1.02 -6.01 10.25
C ARG A 76 0.05 -7.18 10.48
N LYS A 77 0.50 -8.37 10.10
CA LYS A 77 -0.27 -9.61 10.12
C LYS A 77 0.28 -10.57 11.16
N PHE A 78 -0.61 -11.17 11.94
CA PHE A 78 -0.29 -12.25 12.89
C PHE A 78 -0.93 -13.53 12.36
N ASP A 79 -0.12 -14.38 11.73
CA ASP A 79 -0.56 -15.64 11.12
C ASP A 79 0.58 -16.67 11.23
N ASP A 80 0.50 -17.51 12.27
CA ASP A 80 1.55 -18.41 12.79
C ASP A 80 2.91 -17.74 13.04
N GLY A 81 2.95 -16.41 12.99
CA GLY A 81 4.13 -15.57 13.11
C GLY A 81 3.80 -14.11 12.77
N LEU A 82 4.73 -13.21 13.09
CA LEU A 82 4.60 -11.79 12.77
C LEU A 82 5.12 -11.51 11.36
N LYS A 83 4.24 -11.05 10.47
CA LYS A 83 4.57 -10.62 9.10
C LYS A 83 4.28 -9.13 8.99
N MET A 84 5.26 -8.32 8.58
CA MET A 84 5.07 -6.88 8.43
C MET A 84 5.68 -6.34 7.13
N THR A 85 5.01 -5.37 6.51
CA THR A 85 5.57 -4.52 5.45
C THR A 85 5.61 -3.10 5.99
N ILE A 86 6.81 -2.57 6.19
CA ILE A 86 7.01 -1.27 6.84
C ILE A 86 7.87 -0.36 5.98
N ASP A 87 7.54 0.93 5.98
CA ASP A 87 8.34 1.97 5.33
C ASP A 87 9.19 2.71 6.37
N VAL A 88 10.50 2.54 6.28
CA VAL A 88 11.46 3.01 7.29
C VAL A 88 12.73 3.50 6.63
N ASP A 89 13.39 4.47 7.28
CA ASP A 89 14.71 4.93 6.87
C ASP A 89 15.82 3.89 7.16
N ALA A 90 17.01 4.13 6.61
CA ALA A 90 18.15 3.23 6.72
C ALA A 90 18.60 3.00 8.18
N ASP A 91 18.48 4.01 9.04
CA ASP A 91 18.90 3.94 10.44
C ASP A 91 17.94 3.07 11.26
N VAL A 92 16.64 3.24 11.07
CA VAL A 92 15.59 2.38 11.62
C VAL A 92 15.76 0.94 11.13
N LEU A 93 15.98 0.75 9.83
CA LEU A 93 16.21 -0.58 9.24
C LEU A 93 17.41 -1.28 9.90
N GLN A 94 18.52 -0.57 10.08
CA GLN A 94 19.70 -1.13 10.72
C GLN A 94 19.43 -1.54 12.18
N ARG A 95 18.66 -0.73 12.92
CA ARG A 95 18.24 -1.06 14.29
C ARG A 95 17.34 -2.30 14.34
N ILE A 96 16.40 -2.43 13.40
CA ILE A 96 15.53 -3.60 13.28
C ILE A 96 16.38 -4.84 13.00
N GLU A 97 17.28 -4.79 12.03
CA GLU A 97 18.15 -5.91 11.69
C GLU A 97 19.05 -6.32 12.86
N ASN A 98 19.64 -5.36 13.58
CA ASN A 98 20.47 -5.66 14.74
C ASN A 98 19.66 -6.33 15.86
N ARG A 99 18.44 -5.86 16.11
CA ARG A 99 17.57 -6.44 17.13
C ARG A 99 17.12 -7.85 16.76
N LEU A 100 16.79 -8.10 15.49
CA LEU A 100 16.44 -9.42 14.98
C LEU A 100 17.63 -10.40 15.07
N LYS A 101 18.85 -9.95 14.72
CA LYS A 101 20.07 -10.76 14.88
C LYS A 101 20.33 -11.13 16.34
N GLN A 102 20.20 -10.19 17.26
CA GLN A 102 20.36 -10.44 18.70
C GLN A 102 19.33 -11.46 19.21
N ALA A 103 18.07 -11.31 18.80
CA ALA A 103 17.00 -12.23 19.17
C ALA A 103 17.22 -13.64 18.60
N GLU A 104 17.70 -13.74 17.35
CA GLU A 104 18.06 -15.02 16.72
C GLU A 104 19.25 -15.70 17.42
N GLN A 105 20.29 -14.95 17.77
CA GLN A 105 21.44 -15.45 18.54
C GLN A 105 21.05 -15.92 19.95
N ALA A 106 20.08 -15.27 20.57
CA ALA A 106 19.54 -15.64 21.87
C ALA A 106 18.48 -16.77 21.80
N GLY A 107 18.18 -17.30 20.61
CA GLY A 107 17.19 -18.36 20.43
C GLY A 107 15.73 -17.93 20.63
N ILE A 108 15.45 -16.64 20.60
CA ILE A 108 14.11 -16.05 20.84
C ILE A 108 13.24 -16.16 19.60
N CYS A 109 13.80 -15.94 18.41
CA CYS A 109 13.07 -16.04 17.14
C CYS A 109 13.99 -16.39 15.97
N THR A 110 13.44 -17.02 14.94
CA THR A 110 14.07 -17.08 13.61
C THR A 110 13.40 -16.03 12.73
N TYR A 111 14.17 -15.30 11.92
CA TYR A 111 13.61 -14.24 11.09
C TYR A 111 14.11 -14.30 9.63
N GLY A 112 13.27 -13.80 8.73
CA GLY A 112 13.62 -13.48 7.36
C GLY A 112 13.28 -12.02 7.07
N LEU A 113 14.08 -11.37 6.24
CA LEU A 113 13.90 -9.96 5.89
C LEU A 113 14.16 -9.77 4.39
N HIS A 114 13.36 -8.92 3.76
CA HIS A 114 13.55 -8.53 2.37
C HIS A 114 13.39 -7.02 2.23
N ARG A 115 14.36 -6.38 1.58
CA ARG A 115 14.35 -4.94 1.29
C ARG A 115 13.88 -4.72 -0.14
N GLN A 116 13.02 -3.73 -0.33
CA GLN A 116 12.44 -3.39 -1.63
C GLN A 116 12.17 -1.89 -1.72
N LYS A 117 11.99 -1.39 -2.95
CA LYS A 117 11.76 0.05 -3.21
C LYS A 117 10.30 0.47 -3.21
N SER A 118 9.38 -0.48 -3.25
CA SER A 118 7.94 -0.23 -3.32
C SER A 118 7.13 -1.35 -2.71
N ALA A 119 5.93 -1.00 -2.25
CA ALA A 119 4.90 -1.92 -1.79
C ALA A 119 3.72 -1.90 -2.79
N LEU A 120 2.97 -2.99 -2.83
CA LEU A 120 1.71 -3.11 -3.54
C LEU A 120 0.57 -3.03 -2.54
N MET A 121 -0.46 -2.26 -2.92
CA MET A 121 -1.73 -2.19 -2.20
C MET A 121 -2.78 -2.91 -3.04
N THR A 122 -3.41 -3.93 -2.46
CA THR A 122 -4.56 -4.62 -3.06
C THR A 122 -5.80 -4.26 -2.28
N CYS A 123 -6.79 -3.67 -2.95
CA CYS A 123 -8.02 -3.20 -2.32
C CYS A 123 -9.16 -4.20 -2.52
N LEU A 124 -9.82 -4.59 -1.44
CA LEU A 124 -11.15 -5.21 -1.49
C LEU A 124 -12.18 -4.12 -1.17
N VAL A 125 -12.85 -3.63 -2.20
CA VAL A 125 -13.80 -2.52 -2.10
C VAL A 125 -15.14 -2.98 -2.67
N ALA A 126 -16.12 -3.26 -1.81
CA ALA A 126 -17.48 -3.55 -2.25
C ALA A 126 -18.19 -2.29 -2.76
N SER A 127 -17.95 -1.15 -2.10
CA SER A 127 -18.41 0.17 -2.52
C SER A 127 -17.45 1.26 -2.03
N PRO A 128 -17.06 2.24 -2.87
CA PRO A 128 -16.23 3.37 -2.43
C PRO A 128 -16.92 4.29 -1.39
N LEU A 129 -18.24 4.20 -1.28
CA LEU A 129 -19.04 4.96 -0.31
C LEU A 129 -19.19 4.24 1.03
N GLN A 130 -18.82 2.95 1.08
CA GLN A 130 -18.82 2.18 2.32
C GLN A 130 -17.43 2.21 2.95
N ARG A 131 -17.42 2.24 4.28
CA ARG A 131 -16.21 2.39 5.10
C ARG A 131 -15.50 1.06 5.40
N ASP A 132 -16.06 -0.05 4.91
CA ASP A 132 -15.59 -1.41 5.13
C ASP A 132 -14.63 -1.90 4.03
N HIS A 133 -14.08 -0.98 3.25
CA HIS A 133 -13.01 -1.30 2.31
C HIS A 133 -11.73 -1.68 3.07
N LEU A 134 -11.10 -2.78 2.65
CA LEU A 134 -9.87 -3.30 3.25
C LEU A 134 -8.73 -3.21 2.25
N HIS A 135 -7.54 -2.83 2.72
CA HIS A 135 -6.34 -2.71 1.89
C HIS A 135 -5.27 -3.67 2.40
N PHE A 136 -4.89 -4.64 1.57
CA PHE A 136 -3.75 -5.49 1.87
C PHE A 136 -2.48 -4.85 1.36
N ILE A 137 -1.48 -4.73 2.23
CA ILE A 137 -0.14 -4.30 1.84
C ILE A 137 0.78 -5.53 1.73
N ASP A 138 1.47 -5.62 0.58
CA ASP A 138 2.55 -6.58 0.33
C ASP A 138 3.71 -5.89 -0.42
N GLY A 139 4.79 -6.60 -0.66
CA GLY A 139 5.95 -6.13 -1.38
C GLY A 139 5.88 -6.29 -2.90
N ALA A 140 6.27 -5.26 -3.63
CA ALA A 140 6.28 -5.29 -5.10
C ALA A 140 7.34 -6.22 -5.71
N ALA A 141 8.43 -6.51 -4.97
CA ALA A 141 9.54 -7.35 -5.44
C ALA A 141 9.49 -8.78 -4.85
N GLY A 142 8.28 -9.31 -4.67
CA GLY A 142 8.03 -10.63 -4.07
C GLY A 142 7.83 -10.60 -2.55
N GLY A 143 8.09 -9.47 -1.89
CA GLY A 143 7.62 -9.17 -0.54
C GLY A 143 7.84 -10.30 0.47
N TYR A 144 6.74 -10.79 1.06
CA TYR A 144 6.78 -11.86 2.04
C TYR A 144 7.38 -13.17 1.51
N ALA A 145 7.23 -13.48 0.22
CA ALA A 145 7.80 -14.69 -0.35
C ALA A 145 9.34 -14.67 -0.28
N MET A 146 9.97 -13.53 -0.56
CA MET A 146 11.41 -13.37 -0.47
C MET A 146 11.91 -13.37 0.98
N ALA A 147 11.16 -12.74 1.88
CA ALA A 147 11.47 -12.78 3.31
C ALA A 147 11.34 -14.22 3.87
N ALA A 148 10.31 -14.96 3.46
CA ALA A 148 10.11 -16.35 3.85
C ALA A 148 11.20 -17.27 3.29
N ALA A 149 11.68 -17.04 2.06
CA ALA A 149 12.82 -17.76 1.51
C ALA A 149 14.09 -17.54 2.36
N SER A 150 14.36 -16.29 2.76
CA SER A 150 15.46 -15.96 3.67
C SER A 150 15.32 -16.64 5.03
N LEU A 151 14.10 -16.74 5.57
CA LEU A 151 13.82 -17.44 6.82
C LEU A 151 14.10 -18.94 6.69
N LYS A 152 13.54 -19.59 5.66
CA LYS A 152 13.67 -21.04 5.42
C LYS A 152 15.11 -21.47 5.20
N ALA A 153 15.95 -20.65 4.57
CA ALA A 153 17.37 -20.95 4.40
C ALA A 153 18.14 -21.13 5.72
N LYS A 154 17.58 -20.64 6.84
CA LYS A 154 18.18 -20.75 8.18
C LYS A 154 17.61 -21.90 9.02
N VAL A 155 16.47 -22.45 8.62
CA VAL A 155 15.80 -23.55 9.34
C VAL A 155 16.19 -24.86 8.65
N PRO A 156 16.88 -25.79 9.33
CA PRO A 156 17.13 -27.10 8.75
C PRO A 156 15.79 -27.82 8.53
N VAL A 157 15.62 -28.41 7.33
CA VAL A 157 14.50 -29.29 6.96
C VAL A 157 14.58 -30.63 7.65
#